data_AF-A0A0V1HCH1-F1
#
_entry.id   AF-A0A0V1HCH1-F1
#
_cell.length_a   1.000
_cell.length_b   1.000
_cell.length_c   1.000
_cell.angle_alpha   90.00
_cell.angle_beta   90.00
_cell.angle_gamma   90.00
#
_symmetry.space_group_name_H-M   'P 1'
#
loop_
_entity.id
_entity.type
_entity.pdbx_description
1 polymer ?
#
loop_
_entity_poly.entity_id
_entity_poly.type
_entity_poly.pdbx_seq_one_letter_code
_entity_poly.pdbx_strand_id
1 'polypeptide(L)'
;MALSRISSLYFRSRCGLVMQNAFSSSQDRYVIILPEIPDATAQTNSLMSVVHGNDLPPFDKLSTRESADACAKLALEFEAWMQEHGSSFNSENHVCNFENVIDKVEMHLAPMQFAWNTFRHLAGVRSFDPNLMARFKGLQNLVTRARIHRFNNHRFSTAVMDLSHDKNLNSVQLILIKKYIREMQLNGLGLSDKNHKWLEEYRRRIYDAVFKFRRNIEMTSWLLNLEMDFSSEMSDTPQHILEMWSVNRSSNQKSQYKLAFTQYSYAPFMRYCKMRLRRRSIWKLFNSRAGFEEDQVQLNNSLQIEQLRQAREKYAKLFNYNNYLDMVLPDRMISSVSELETIIFQLKQAAVKRLSEQVEMMQPLAARQDALRSPLKPWDLDYYARKLVEHDYNIDFWQAAEYFPYMQFLSNVFELIKRLFDITFTSVSGEATVWDKEVQLFEVTDEKGKIIGHLYIDPFIRKNKLPVMWSECGRARSTIVGHTPVVYLNLNLSSECLKTGMPALLHWDHVVQFFREVSLYWKEYANFAFTSELFRIGKR
;
A
#
# COMPACT_ATOMS: atom_id res chain seq x y z
N MET A 1 -29.62 -39.99 20.55
CA MET A 1 -29.57 -40.87 19.36
C MET A 1 -29.10 -40.01 18.20
N ALA A 2 -27.81 -40.10 17.84
CA ALA A 2 -27.33 -40.81 16.64
C ALA A 2 -27.75 -40.09 15.34
N LEU A 3 -26.91 -39.80 14.34
CA LEU A 3 -25.54 -40.18 14.01
C LEU A 3 -25.17 -39.41 12.71
N SER A 4 -23.86 -39.20 12.48
CA SER A 4 -23.19 -39.23 11.15
C SER A 4 -23.31 -38.03 10.19
N ARG A 5 -22.29 -37.62 9.40
CA ARG A 5 -20.87 -38.00 9.21
C ARG A 5 -20.20 -36.99 8.25
N ILE A 6 -18.99 -36.54 8.60
CA ILE A 6 -17.73 -36.54 7.81
C ILE A 6 -17.67 -35.82 6.44
N SER A 7 -16.78 -34.83 6.32
CA SER A 7 -15.47 -35.00 5.63
C SER A 7 -14.51 -33.81 5.84
N SER A 8 -13.25 -34.15 6.06
CA SER A 8 -12.12 -33.28 6.39
C SER A 8 -10.92 -33.62 5.49
N LEU A 9 -9.95 -32.68 5.45
CA LEU A 9 -8.52 -32.82 5.09
C LEU A 9 -8.19 -32.94 3.59
N TYR A 10 -7.12 -32.29 3.08
CA TYR A 10 -5.72 -32.60 3.38
C TYR A 10 -4.75 -31.39 3.37
N PHE A 11 -4.02 -31.25 4.49
CA PHE A 11 -2.68 -30.67 4.58
C PHE A 11 -1.67 -31.81 4.39
N ARG A 12 -0.62 -31.62 3.58
CA ARG A 12 0.54 -32.52 3.53
C ARG A 12 1.68 -31.92 4.35
N SER A 13 1.97 -32.51 5.49
CA SER A 13 3.31 -32.46 6.11
C SER A 13 3.73 -33.88 6.45
N ARG A 14 4.94 -34.23 6.02
CA ARG A 14 5.61 -35.49 6.36
C ARG A 14 5.99 -35.44 7.84
N CYS A 15 5.18 -36.04 8.71
CA CYS A 15 5.65 -36.56 10.00
C CYS A 15 5.28 -38.04 10.05
N GLY A 16 6.31 -38.89 10.09
CA GLY A 16 6.17 -40.32 10.23
C GLY A 16 5.49 -40.69 11.54
N LEU A 17 4.64 -41.71 11.44
CA LEU A 17 4.05 -42.52 12.50
C LEU A 17 4.92 -42.66 13.75
N VAL A 18 4.48 -42.11 14.88
CA VAL A 18 4.35 -42.83 16.16
C VAL A 18 3.21 -42.18 16.96
N MET A 19 1.98 -42.64 16.77
CA MET A 19 0.92 -42.48 17.77
C MET A 19 -0.12 -43.60 17.59
N GLN A 20 0.19 -44.76 18.17
CA GLN A 20 -0.84 -45.62 18.73
C GLN A 20 -0.50 -45.82 20.20
N ASN A 21 -1.50 -45.61 21.05
CA ASN A 21 -1.54 -45.83 22.50
C ASN A 21 -0.96 -44.72 23.39
N ALA A 22 -1.71 -43.64 23.54
CA ALA A 22 -1.68 -42.83 24.76
C ALA A 22 -2.98 -42.03 24.95
N PHE A 23 -4.11 -42.71 25.14
CA PHE A 23 -5.35 -42.08 25.63
C PHE A 23 -5.77 -42.70 26.95
N SER A 24 -5.17 -42.22 28.05
CA SER A 24 -5.78 -42.22 29.39
C SER A 24 -4.95 -41.37 30.37
N SER A 25 -5.13 -40.05 30.38
CA SER A 25 -5.02 -39.25 31.61
C SER A 25 -5.62 -37.85 31.41
N SER A 26 -6.50 -37.46 32.34
CA SER A 26 -7.20 -36.18 32.40
C SER A 26 -6.28 -35.07 32.95
N GLN A 27 -5.28 -34.69 32.17
CA GLN A 27 -4.58 -33.42 32.35
C GLN A 27 -4.81 -32.60 31.09
N ASP A 28 -5.27 -31.37 31.24
CA ASP A 28 -5.38 -30.40 30.15
C ASP A 28 -3.99 -30.16 29.54
N ARG A 29 -3.66 -30.93 28.51
CA ARG A 29 -2.42 -30.76 27.76
C ARG A 29 -2.67 -29.65 26.74
N TYR A 30 -2.19 -28.46 27.04
CA TYR A 30 -2.08 -27.39 26.05
C TYR A 30 -1.01 -27.78 25.02
N VAL A 31 -1.43 -27.95 23.76
CA VAL A 31 -0.49 -28.05 22.65
C VAL A 31 -0.09 -26.62 22.27
N ILE A 32 1.10 -26.19 22.71
CA ILE A 32 1.70 -24.96 22.24
C ILE A 32 2.32 -25.27 20.87
N ILE A 33 1.63 -24.87 19.80
CA ILE A 33 2.22 -24.89 18.46
C ILE A 33 3.15 -23.69 18.39
N LEU A 34 4.45 -23.94 18.51
CA LEU A 34 5.45 -22.90 18.26
C LEU A 34 5.39 -22.49 16.78
N PRO A 35 5.54 -21.20 16.46
CA PRO A 35 5.65 -20.78 15.07
C PRO A 35 6.85 -21.49 14.44
N GLU A 36 6.66 -22.08 13.27
CA GLU A 36 7.75 -22.64 12.48
C GLU A 36 8.72 -21.51 12.15
N ILE A 37 9.93 -21.57 12.73
CA ILE A 37 10.99 -20.62 12.44
C ILE A 37 11.65 -21.10 11.15
N PRO A 38 11.63 -20.30 10.07
CA PRO A 38 12.30 -20.73 8.84
C PRO A 38 13.81 -20.90 9.07
N ASP A 39 14.40 -21.94 8.49
CA ASP A 39 15.86 -22.18 8.47
C ASP A 39 16.60 -21.25 7.47
N ALA A 40 16.02 -20.06 7.22
CA ALA A 40 16.58 -19.07 6.33
C ALA A 40 17.80 -18.41 6.98
N THR A 41 18.95 -18.52 6.32
CA THR A 41 20.22 -17.87 6.68
C THR A 41 20.77 -17.14 5.46
N ALA A 42 21.82 -16.33 5.64
CA ALA A 42 22.52 -15.69 4.52
C ALA A 42 23.10 -16.70 3.49
N GLN A 43 23.31 -17.97 3.89
CA GLN A 43 23.79 -19.03 3.00
C GLN A 43 22.66 -19.78 2.30
N THR A 44 21.50 -19.92 2.95
CA THR A 44 20.37 -20.73 2.43
C THR A 44 19.28 -19.90 1.77
N ASN A 45 19.29 -18.58 1.97
CA ASN A 45 18.28 -17.65 1.46
C ASN A 45 18.93 -16.42 0.82
N SER A 46 18.65 -16.23 -0.47
CA SER A 46 19.23 -15.19 -1.31
C SER A 46 18.80 -13.76 -0.95
N LEU A 47 17.66 -13.58 -0.28
CA LEU A 47 17.28 -12.27 0.24
C LEU A 47 18.04 -11.97 1.55
N MET A 48 18.20 -12.97 2.42
CA MET A 48 18.96 -12.81 3.67
C MET A 48 20.43 -12.43 3.42
N SER A 49 21.01 -12.81 2.28
CA SER A 49 22.39 -12.45 1.94
C SER A 49 22.58 -10.96 1.61
N VAL A 50 21.51 -10.24 1.25
CA VAL A 50 21.60 -8.84 0.78
C VAL A 50 20.94 -7.82 1.72
N VAL A 51 20.07 -8.25 2.65
CA VAL A 51 19.23 -7.35 3.46
C VAL A 51 20.01 -6.43 4.42
N HIS A 52 21.24 -6.79 4.77
CA HIS A 52 22.13 -5.99 5.61
C HIS A 52 23.07 -5.08 4.81
N GLY A 53 23.12 -5.24 3.49
CA GLY A 53 24.02 -4.51 2.60
C GLY A 53 23.29 -3.54 1.68
N ASN A 54 24.05 -2.98 0.74
CA ASN A 54 23.53 -2.13 -0.34
C ASN A 54 23.21 -2.89 -1.62
N ASP A 55 23.44 -4.20 -1.64
CA ASP A 55 23.15 -5.04 -2.81
C ASP A 55 21.65 -5.04 -3.12
N LEU A 56 21.33 -5.24 -4.39
CA LEU A 56 19.96 -5.34 -4.87
C LEU A 56 19.43 -6.77 -4.67
N PRO A 57 18.11 -6.95 -4.49
CA PRO A 57 17.55 -8.29 -4.38
C PRO A 57 17.81 -9.10 -5.66
N PRO A 58 18.26 -10.36 -5.56
CA PRO A 58 18.51 -11.23 -6.70
C PRO A 58 17.20 -11.76 -7.29
N PHE A 59 16.43 -10.87 -7.93
CA PHE A 59 15.05 -11.12 -8.35
C PHE A 59 14.88 -12.26 -9.37
N ASP A 60 15.92 -12.60 -10.11
CA ASP A 60 15.96 -13.71 -11.07
C ASP A 60 15.83 -15.07 -10.37
N LYS A 61 16.44 -15.21 -9.19
CA LYS A 61 16.46 -16.46 -8.39
C LYS A 61 15.48 -16.42 -7.22
N LEU A 62 15.21 -15.23 -6.69
CA LEU A 62 14.42 -15.04 -5.49
C LEU A 62 12.97 -15.44 -5.73
N SER A 63 12.50 -16.48 -5.05
CA SER A 63 11.10 -16.88 -5.10
C SER A 63 10.23 -16.09 -4.11
N THR A 64 8.91 -16.01 -4.37
CA THR A 64 7.98 -15.37 -3.43
C THR A 64 7.89 -16.12 -2.09
N ARG A 65 8.15 -17.43 -2.09
CA ARG A 65 8.20 -18.24 -0.86
C ARG A 65 9.46 -17.92 -0.04
N GLU A 66 10.61 -17.91 -0.70
CA GLU A 66 11.90 -17.63 -0.06
C GLU A 66 11.95 -16.22 0.55
N SER A 67 11.41 -15.21 -0.16
CA SER A 67 11.28 -13.85 0.40
C SER A 67 10.33 -13.81 1.60
N ALA A 68 9.27 -14.62 1.62
CA ALA A 68 8.39 -14.75 2.78
C ALA A 68 9.08 -15.41 3.98
N ASP A 69 9.91 -16.43 3.74
CA ASP A 69 10.71 -17.11 4.77
C ASP A 69 11.73 -16.15 5.40
N ALA A 70 12.47 -15.38 4.60
CA ALA A 70 13.41 -14.36 5.07
C ALA A 70 12.71 -13.31 5.95
N CYS A 71 11.57 -12.81 5.48
CA CYS A 71 10.80 -11.81 6.22
C CYS A 71 10.28 -12.35 7.56
N ALA A 72 9.78 -13.58 7.59
CA ALA A 72 9.31 -14.21 8.83
C ALA A 72 10.45 -14.39 9.84
N LYS A 73 11.61 -14.86 9.35
CA LYS A 73 12.82 -15.03 10.17
C LYS A 73 13.27 -13.71 10.79
N LEU A 74 13.46 -12.67 9.98
CA LEU A 74 13.90 -11.35 10.45
C LEU A 74 12.91 -10.71 11.43
N ALA A 75 11.61 -10.93 11.26
CA ALA A 75 10.61 -10.43 12.19
C ALA A 75 10.71 -11.10 13.58
N LEU A 76 10.93 -12.42 13.61
CA LEU A 76 11.13 -13.16 14.85
C LEU A 76 12.46 -12.80 15.52
N GLU A 77 13.53 -12.66 14.73
CA GLU A 77 14.85 -12.22 15.22
C GLU A 77 14.80 -10.80 15.79
N PHE A 78 14.10 -9.87 15.12
CA PHE A 78 13.91 -8.51 15.62
C PHE A 78 13.15 -8.51 16.96
N GLU A 79 12.10 -9.32 17.10
CA GLU A 79 11.36 -9.42 18.37
C GLU A 79 12.23 -9.96 19.51
N ALA A 80 12.96 -11.05 19.27
CA ALA A 80 13.88 -11.63 20.24
C ALA A 80 14.98 -10.63 20.63
N TRP A 81 15.62 -10.02 19.62
CA TRP A 81 16.65 -9.01 19.82
C TRP A 81 16.13 -7.81 20.62
N MET A 82 14.90 -7.33 20.37
CA MET A 82 14.31 -6.23 21.15
C MET A 82 14.12 -6.59 22.64
N GLN A 83 13.89 -7.87 22.98
CA GLN A 83 13.81 -8.32 24.37
C GLN A 83 15.18 -8.29 25.05
N GLU A 84 16.20 -8.77 24.35
CA GLU A 84 17.59 -8.76 24.82
C GLU A 84 18.10 -7.32 24.98
N HIS A 85 17.86 -6.48 23.96
CA HIS A 85 18.22 -5.07 23.96
C HIS A 85 17.61 -4.33 25.15
N GLY A 86 16.30 -4.50 25.37
CA GLY A 86 15.64 -3.93 26.55
C GLY A 86 16.17 -4.48 27.87
N SER A 87 16.66 -5.73 27.90
CA SER A 87 17.25 -6.32 29.10
C SER A 87 18.65 -5.80 29.39
N SER A 88 19.39 -5.39 28.36
CA SER A 88 20.75 -4.88 28.48
C SER A 88 20.86 -3.57 29.28
N PHE A 89 19.79 -2.76 29.31
CA PHE A 89 19.72 -1.51 30.08
C PHE A 89 19.81 -1.67 31.61
N ASN A 90 19.67 -2.89 32.13
CA ASN A 90 19.83 -3.19 33.56
C ASN A 90 21.27 -3.42 34.00
N SER A 91 22.22 -3.51 33.06
CA SER A 91 23.62 -3.76 33.39
C SER A 91 24.33 -2.46 33.79
N GLU A 92 25.15 -2.50 34.84
CA GLU A 92 25.89 -1.34 35.37
C GLU A 92 26.82 -0.69 34.33
N ASN A 93 27.16 -1.42 33.26
CA ASN A 93 28.05 -0.97 32.19
C ASN A 93 27.31 -0.43 30.94
N HIS A 94 25.98 -0.37 30.93
CA HIS A 94 25.25 0.08 29.74
C HIS A 94 25.18 1.61 29.65
N VAL A 95 25.74 2.17 28.57
CA VAL A 95 25.67 3.61 28.28
C VAL A 95 24.38 3.93 27.52
N CYS A 96 23.43 4.58 28.17
CA CYS A 96 22.18 5.05 27.57
C CYS A 96 22.37 6.35 26.78
N ASN A 97 22.92 6.26 25.57
CA ASN A 97 22.97 7.35 24.59
C ASN A 97 22.10 7.03 23.36
N PHE A 98 21.95 8.00 22.45
CA PHE A 98 21.09 7.84 21.28
C PHE A 98 21.53 6.67 20.40
N GLU A 99 22.85 6.50 20.22
CA GLU A 99 23.45 5.47 19.39
C GLU A 99 23.15 4.06 19.93
N ASN A 100 23.30 3.85 21.23
CA ASN A 100 23.05 2.56 21.84
C ASN A 100 21.55 2.26 21.97
N VAL A 101 20.70 3.26 22.16
CA VAL A 101 19.26 3.03 22.35
C VAL A 101 18.51 2.98 21.01
N ILE A 102 18.63 4.02 20.18
CA ILE A 102 17.81 4.21 18.97
C ILE A 102 18.50 3.67 17.72
N ASP A 103 19.79 3.96 17.51
CA ASP A 103 20.46 3.52 16.27
C ASP A 103 20.55 2.00 16.20
N LYS A 104 20.79 1.32 17.33
CA LYS A 104 20.73 -0.14 17.40
C LYS A 104 19.38 -0.72 16.99
N VAL A 105 18.28 -0.04 17.30
CA VAL A 105 16.94 -0.46 16.85
C VAL A 105 16.82 -0.34 15.34
N GLU A 106 17.28 0.77 14.76
CA GLU A 106 17.28 0.95 13.31
C GLU A 106 18.13 -0.11 12.60
N MET A 107 19.28 -0.49 13.17
CA MET A 107 20.18 -1.53 12.63
C MET A 107 19.48 -2.88 12.41
N HIS A 108 18.55 -3.26 13.27
CA HIS A 108 17.81 -4.53 13.15
C HIS A 108 16.45 -4.35 12.45
N LEU A 109 15.87 -3.15 12.53
CA LEU A 109 14.59 -2.84 11.91
C LEU A 109 14.70 -2.69 10.40
N ALA A 110 15.74 -2.04 9.89
CA ALA A 110 15.88 -1.73 8.47
C ALA A 110 15.97 -3.00 7.58
N PRO A 111 16.76 -4.04 7.91
CA PRO A 111 16.78 -5.29 7.16
C PRO A 111 15.41 -6.00 7.12
N MET A 112 14.71 -6.05 8.26
CA MET A 112 13.37 -6.62 8.35
C MET A 112 12.37 -5.87 7.46
N GLN A 113 12.41 -4.53 7.47
CA GLN A 113 11.56 -3.71 6.60
C GLN A 113 11.87 -3.94 5.12
N PHE A 114 13.15 -4.00 4.76
CA PHE A 114 13.56 -4.26 3.38
C PHE A 114 13.07 -5.64 2.89
N ALA A 115 13.21 -6.68 3.72
CA ALA A 115 12.70 -8.01 3.40
C ALA A 115 11.17 -8.03 3.22
N TRP A 116 10.44 -7.37 4.13
CA TRP A 116 8.98 -7.23 4.04
C TRP A 116 8.54 -6.51 2.76
N ASN A 117 9.18 -5.38 2.44
CA ASN A 117 8.84 -4.59 1.26
C ASN A 117 9.15 -5.35 -0.03
N THR A 118 10.27 -6.09 -0.08
CA THR A 118 10.65 -6.93 -1.23
C THR A 118 9.66 -8.09 -1.42
N PHE A 119 9.28 -8.79 -0.36
CA PHE A 119 8.23 -9.81 -0.40
C PHE A 119 6.89 -9.23 -0.89
N ARG A 120 6.48 -8.09 -0.34
CA ARG A 120 5.23 -7.42 -0.70
C ARG A 120 5.20 -7.01 -2.16
N HIS A 121 6.33 -6.48 -2.66
CA HIS A 121 6.49 -6.14 -4.07
C HIS A 121 6.32 -7.37 -4.95
N LEU A 122 7.08 -8.45 -4.67
CA LEU A 122 6.99 -9.72 -5.41
C LEU A 122 5.58 -10.31 -5.40
N ALA A 123 4.85 -10.20 -4.29
CA ALA A 123 3.46 -10.61 -4.22
C ALA A 123 2.55 -9.80 -5.16
N GLY A 124 2.86 -8.53 -5.45
CA GLY A 124 2.09 -7.68 -6.36
C GLY A 124 2.44 -7.84 -7.84
N VAL A 125 3.68 -8.23 -8.16
CA VAL A 125 4.19 -8.32 -9.54
C VAL A 125 4.28 -9.76 -10.08
N ARG A 126 4.10 -10.77 -9.23
CA ARG A 126 4.01 -12.20 -9.59
C ARG A 126 2.69 -12.81 -9.12
N SER A 127 2.38 -14.01 -9.62
CA SER A 127 1.10 -14.68 -9.40
C SER A 127 0.71 -14.70 -7.93
N PHE A 128 -0.45 -14.14 -7.63
CA PHE A 128 -1.11 -14.27 -6.33
C PHE A 128 -1.68 -15.69 -6.22
N ASP A 129 -0.87 -16.64 -5.75
CA ASP A 129 -1.35 -17.97 -5.34
C ASP A 129 -2.33 -17.78 -4.15
N PRO A 130 -3.54 -18.35 -4.19
CA PRO A 130 -4.47 -18.31 -3.06
C PRO A 130 -3.86 -18.77 -1.72
N ASN A 131 -2.93 -19.74 -1.75
CA ASN A 131 -2.19 -20.19 -0.57
C ASN A 131 -1.22 -19.11 -0.05
N LEU A 132 -0.70 -18.29 -0.95
CA LEU A 132 0.17 -17.16 -0.61
C LEU A 132 -0.62 -16.02 0.04
N MET A 133 -1.93 -15.87 -0.21
CA MET A 133 -2.75 -14.82 0.41
C MET A 133 -2.94 -15.04 1.91
N ALA A 134 -3.20 -16.28 2.32
CA ALA A 134 -3.26 -16.66 3.74
C ALA A 134 -1.91 -16.40 4.43
N ARG A 135 -0.81 -16.78 3.76
CA ARG A 135 0.55 -16.56 4.23
C ARG A 135 0.92 -15.08 4.30
N PHE A 136 0.54 -14.28 3.31
CA PHE A 136 0.74 -12.83 3.26
C PHE A 136 0.10 -12.16 4.47
N LYS A 137 -1.15 -12.51 4.79
CA LYS A 137 -1.86 -11.96 5.95
C LYS A 137 -1.19 -12.36 7.27
N GLY A 138 -0.81 -13.63 7.42
CA GLY A 138 -0.08 -14.10 8.59
C GLY A 138 1.25 -13.36 8.79
N LEU A 139 2.00 -13.19 7.71
CA LEU A 139 3.27 -12.48 7.71
C LEU A 139 3.11 -10.98 7.97
N GLN A 140 2.10 -10.34 7.39
CA GLN A 140 1.78 -8.94 7.66
C GLN A 140 1.52 -8.72 9.16
N ASN A 141 0.75 -9.62 9.79
CA ASN A 141 0.47 -9.58 11.22
C ASN A 141 1.74 -9.78 12.04
N LEU A 142 2.59 -10.73 11.66
CA LEU A 142 3.88 -10.99 12.30
C LEU A 142 4.80 -9.76 12.25
N VAL A 143 5.02 -9.17 11.07
CA VAL A 143 5.85 -7.97 10.90
C VAL A 143 5.27 -6.78 11.65
N THR A 144 3.95 -6.61 11.62
CA THR A 144 3.27 -5.53 12.36
C THR A 144 3.46 -5.69 13.87
N ARG A 145 3.30 -6.92 14.38
CA ARG A 145 3.55 -7.25 15.79
C ARG A 145 5.00 -6.96 16.16
N ALA A 146 5.95 -7.42 15.35
CA ALA A 146 7.38 -7.20 15.59
C ALA A 146 7.73 -5.73 15.71
N ARG A 147 7.21 -4.90 14.79
CA ARG A 147 7.41 -3.44 14.82
C ARG A 147 6.84 -2.79 16.07
N ILE A 148 5.67 -3.23 16.53
CA ILE A 148 4.99 -2.67 17.70
C ILE A 148 5.63 -3.16 19.00
N HIS A 149 6.16 -4.39 19.02
CA HIS A 149 6.71 -5.04 20.20
C HIS A 149 7.73 -4.18 20.97
N ARG A 150 8.55 -3.39 20.25
CA ARG A 150 9.52 -2.46 20.87
C ARG A 150 8.88 -1.45 21.82
N PHE A 151 7.65 -1.02 21.55
CA PHE A 151 6.95 -0.01 22.36
C PHE A 151 6.31 -0.60 23.62
N ASN A 152 6.25 -1.92 23.72
CA ASN A 152 5.72 -2.63 24.90
C ASN A 152 6.82 -2.95 25.93
N ASN A 153 8.09 -2.71 25.61
CA ASN A 153 9.20 -2.97 26.51
C ASN A 153 9.41 -1.78 27.45
N HIS A 154 9.01 -1.91 28.72
CA HIS A 154 9.11 -0.83 29.72
C HIS A 154 10.54 -0.28 29.87
N ARG A 155 11.57 -1.14 29.82
CA ARG A 155 12.97 -0.70 30.00
C ARG A 155 13.44 0.15 28.84
N PHE A 156 13.10 -0.27 27.62
CA PHE A 156 13.33 0.54 26.43
C PHE A 156 12.58 1.88 26.51
N SER A 157 11.32 1.86 26.97
CA SER A 157 10.54 3.08 27.17
C SER A 157 11.18 4.03 28.18
N THR A 158 11.70 3.52 29.30
CA THR A 158 12.45 4.33 30.28
C THR A 158 13.69 4.94 29.65
N ALA A 159 14.51 4.16 28.94
CA ALA A 159 15.71 4.68 28.28
C ALA A 159 15.41 5.80 27.27
N VAL A 160 14.32 5.68 26.50
CA VAL A 160 13.87 6.72 25.58
C VAL A 160 13.37 7.98 26.30
N MET A 161 12.69 7.82 27.45
CA MET A 161 12.27 8.94 28.28
C MET A 161 13.48 9.67 28.88
N ASP A 162 14.52 8.95 29.30
CA ASP A 162 15.76 9.55 29.82
C ASP A 162 16.46 10.36 28.72
N LEU A 163 16.55 9.80 27.50
CA LEU A 163 17.09 10.50 26.33
C LEU A 163 16.32 11.79 25.99
N SER A 164 15.03 11.88 26.32
CA SER A 164 14.27 13.11 26.06
C SER A 164 14.75 14.32 26.86
N HIS A 165 15.54 14.10 27.91
CA HIS A 165 16.16 15.14 28.73
C HIS A 165 17.61 15.45 28.31
N ASP A 166 18.18 14.68 27.38
CA ASP A 166 19.53 14.90 26.89
C ASP A 166 19.58 16.16 26.01
N LYS A 167 20.39 17.13 26.44
CA LYS A 167 20.57 18.42 25.79
C LYS A 167 21.49 18.35 24.56
N ASN A 168 22.19 17.23 24.37
CA ASN A 168 23.13 17.05 23.27
C ASN A 168 22.46 16.52 21.98
N LEU A 169 21.18 16.14 22.04
CA LEU A 169 20.45 15.66 20.87
C LEU A 169 20.24 16.77 19.83
N ASN A 170 20.49 16.43 18.57
CA ASN A 170 20.18 17.33 17.47
C ASN A 170 18.66 17.42 17.20
N SER A 171 18.24 18.37 16.36
CA SER A 171 16.83 18.63 16.07
C SER A 171 16.08 17.41 15.49
N VAL A 172 16.73 16.61 14.64
CA VAL A 172 16.15 15.41 14.04
C VAL A 172 15.98 14.30 15.08
N GLN A 173 17.00 14.10 15.91
CA GLN A 173 16.97 13.15 17.02
C GLN A 173 15.85 13.50 18.01
N LEU A 174 15.71 14.78 18.39
CA LEU A 174 14.63 15.24 19.27
C LEU A 174 13.23 14.98 18.67
N ILE A 175 13.05 15.21 17.36
CA ILE A 175 11.79 14.87 16.68
C ILE A 175 11.54 13.36 16.73
N LEU A 176 12.57 12.56 16.51
CA LEU A 176 12.45 11.10 16.55
C LEU A 176 12.08 10.62 17.96
N ILE A 177 12.74 11.10 19.01
CA ILE A 177 12.42 10.79 20.40
C ILE A 177 10.98 11.16 20.74
N LYS A 178 10.51 12.35 20.35
CA LYS A 178 9.11 12.75 20.54
C LYS A 178 8.13 11.78 19.87
N LYS A 179 8.44 11.31 18.65
CA LYS A 179 7.63 10.29 17.95
C LYS A 179 7.64 8.95 18.69
N TYR A 180 8.79 8.51 19.19
CA TYR A 180 8.89 7.27 19.97
C TYR A 180 8.05 7.37 21.25
N ILE A 181 8.19 8.45 22.03
CA ILE A 181 7.39 8.67 23.25
C ILE A 181 5.91 8.67 22.94
N ARG A 182 5.51 9.33 21.86
CA ARG A 182 4.11 9.36 21.42
C ARG A 182 3.58 7.96 21.12
N GLU A 183 4.32 7.17 20.34
CA GLU A 183 3.95 5.78 20.05
C GLU A 183 3.90 4.93 21.33
N MET A 184 4.84 5.10 22.25
CA MET A 184 4.83 4.40 23.54
C MET A 184 3.59 4.76 24.38
N GLN A 185 3.23 6.04 24.47
CA GLN A 185 2.00 6.49 25.14
C GLN A 185 0.77 5.83 24.52
N LEU A 186 0.66 5.85 23.19
CA LEU A 186 -0.44 5.19 22.48
C LEU A 186 -0.42 3.66 22.63
N ASN A 187 0.72 3.08 23.03
CA ASN A 187 0.90 1.68 23.41
C ASN A 187 0.72 1.39 24.91
N GLY A 188 0.30 2.37 25.70
CA GLY A 188 -0.08 2.19 27.10
C GLY A 188 0.95 2.68 28.11
N LEU A 189 2.07 3.27 27.67
CA LEU A 189 3.02 3.90 28.59
C LEU A 189 2.30 4.91 29.50
N GLY A 190 2.41 4.70 30.81
CA GLY A 190 1.75 5.53 31.83
C GLY A 190 0.34 5.09 32.23
N LEU A 191 -0.22 4.02 31.65
CA LEU A 191 -1.49 3.45 32.08
C LEU A 191 -1.30 2.47 33.27
N SER A 192 -2.31 2.38 34.14
CA SER A 192 -2.38 1.32 35.16
C SER A 192 -2.64 -0.06 34.54
N ASP A 193 -2.34 -1.14 35.26
CA ASP A 193 -2.60 -2.52 34.78
C ASP A 193 -4.08 -2.75 34.41
N LYS A 194 -5.00 -2.14 35.17
CA LYS A 194 -6.44 -2.18 34.87
C LYS A 194 -6.73 -1.51 33.53
N ASN A 195 -6.11 -0.35 33.27
CA ASN A 195 -6.29 0.39 32.02
C ASN A 195 -5.61 -0.30 30.84
N HIS A 196 -4.50 -1.01 31.06
CA HIS A 196 -3.87 -1.86 30.04
C HIS A 196 -4.81 -2.98 29.55
N LYS A 197 -5.57 -3.63 30.44
CA LYS A 197 -6.57 -4.62 30.01
C LYS A 197 -7.65 -4.01 29.11
N TRP A 198 -8.09 -2.79 29.42
CA TRP A 198 -9.05 -2.07 28.57
C TRP A 198 -8.43 -1.59 27.25
N LEU A 199 -7.15 -1.19 27.26
CA LEU A 199 -6.41 -0.84 26.06
C LEU A 199 -6.43 -1.99 25.05
N GLU A 200 -6.05 -3.18 25.49
CA GLU A 200 -6.00 -4.38 24.64
C GLU A 200 -7.39 -4.79 24.15
N GLU A 201 -8.42 -4.73 25.00
CA GLU A 201 -9.79 -5.02 24.59
C GLU A 201 -10.31 -4.01 23.54
N TYR A 202 -10.07 -2.71 23.71
CA TYR A 202 -10.49 -1.70 22.73
C TYR A 202 -9.71 -1.83 21.41
N ARG A 203 -8.40 -2.09 21.47
CA ARG A 203 -7.58 -2.38 20.28
C ARG A 203 -8.11 -3.58 19.52
N ARG A 204 -8.39 -4.68 20.22
CA ARG A 204 -8.97 -5.89 19.63
C ARG A 204 -10.30 -5.59 18.95
N ARG A 205 -11.21 -4.87 19.59
CA ARG A 205 -12.49 -4.46 18.99
C ARG A 205 -12.32 -3.59 17.75
N ILE A 206 -11.40 -2.60 17.80
CA ILE A 206 -11.08 -1.75 16.64
C ILE A 206 -10.54 -2.60 15.50
N TYR A 207 -9.58 -3.48 15.78
CA TYR A 207 -8.98 -4.38 14.80
C TYR A 207 -10.02 -5.31 14.17
N ASP A 208 -10.84 -5.98 14.99
CA ASP A 208 -11.89 -6.89 14.53
C ASP A 208 -12.93 -6.19 13.65
N ALA A 209 -13.38 -4.99 14.07
CA ALA A 209 -14.34 -4.20 13.30
C ALA A 209 -13.76 -3.72 11.96
N VAL A 210 -12.52 -3.21 11.95
CA VAL A 210 -11.83 -2.80 10.71
C VAL A 210 -11.61 -3.99 9.79
N PHE A 211 -11.19 -5.13 10.33
CA PHE A 211 -10.95 -6.36 9.56
C PHE A 211 -12.24 -6.85 8.91
N LYS A 212 -13.33 -6.98 9.70
CA LYS A 212 -14.65 -7.37 9.17
C LYS A 212 -15.17 -6.37 8.15
N PHE A 213 -15.04 -5.07 8.41
CA PHE A 213 -15.45 -4.01 7.48
C PHE A 213 -14.80 -4.18 6.10
N ARG A 214 -13.46 -4.32 6.07
CA ARG A 214 -12.70 -4.50 4.83
C ARG A 214 -13.06 -5.79 4.13
N ARG A 215 -13.12 -6.91 4.87
CA ARG A 215 -13.51 -8.21 4.33
C ARG A 215 -14.89 -8.14 3.68
N ASN A 216 -15.87 -7.50 4.32
CA ASN A 216 -17.22 -7.39 3.78
C ASN A 216 -17.25 -6.62 2.45
N ILE A 217 -16.53 -5.50 2.35
CA ILE A 217 -16.40 -4.74 1.09
C ILE A 217 -15.73 -5.60 0.01
N GLU A 218 -14.65 -6.31 0.35
CA GLU A 218 -13.93 -7.19 -0.60
C GLU A 218 -14.82 -8.33 -1.08
N MET A 219 -15.52 -9.00 -0.18
CA MET A 219 -16.45 -10.09 -0.50
C MET A 219 -17.61 -9.61 -1.36
N THR A 220 -18.28 -8.51 -1.01
CA THR A 220 -19.36 -7.95 -1.84
C THR A 220 -18.82 -7.53 -3.21
N SER A 221 -17.64 -6.91 -3.29
CA SER A 221 -17.03 -6.56 -4.58
C SER A 221 -16.73 -7.80 -5.41
N TRP A 222 -16.25 -8.89 -4.79
CA TRP A 222 -15.99 -10.14 -5.47
C TRP A 222 -17.26 -10.82 -5.99
N LEU A 223 -18.31 -10.87 -5.17
CA LEU A 223 -19.63 -11.42 -5.53
C LEU A 223 -20.31 -10.64 -6.65
N LEU A 224 -20.04 -9.33 -6.74
CA LEU A 224 -20.58 -8.46 -7.78
C LEU A 224 -19.78 -8.51 -9.09
N ASN A 225 -18.64 -9.21 -9.17
CA ASN A 225 -17.87 -9.26 -10.41
C ASN A 225 -18.74 -9.82 -11.55
N LEU A 226 -18.89 -9.04 -12.62
CA LEU A 226 -19.73 -9.41 -13.76
C LEU A 226 -18.87 -9.83 -14.95
N GLU A 227 -19.23 -10.94 -15.58
CA GLU A 227 -18.73 -11.32 -16.90
C GLU A 227 -19.83 -11.02 -17.91
N MET A 228 -19.55 -10.10 -18.83
CA MET A 228 -20.56 -9.59 -19.76
C MET A 228 -19.92 -9.03 -21.05
N ASP A 229 -20.69 -9.02 -22.13
CA ASP A 229 -20.31 -8.32 -23.36
C ASP A 229 -20.85 -6.88 -23.35
N PHE A 230 -19.91 -5.93 -23.38
CA PHE A 230 -20.15 -4.49 -23.55
C PHE A 230 -19.24 -3.90 -24.64
N SER A 231 -18.70 -4.72 -25.53
CA SER A 231 -17.76 -4.28 -26.58
C SER A 231 -18.33 -3.14 -27.44
N SER A 232 -19.56 -3.29 -27.91
CA SER A 232 -20.25 -2.29 -28.74
C SER A 232 -20.49 -0.95 -28.02
N GLU A 233 -20.62 -0.99 -26.70
CA GLU A 233 -20.89 0.19 -25.85
C GLU A 233 -19.62 0.92 -25.41
N MET A 234 -18.44 0.34 -25.71
CA MET A 234 -17.11 0.81 -25.33
C MET A 234 -16.25 1.17 -26.55
N SER A 235 -16.87 1.54 -27.66
CA SER A 235 -16.19 1.82 -28.92
C SER A 235 -15.19 2.99 -28.85
N ASP A 236 -15.31 3.89 -27.87
CA ASP A 236 -14.39 5.00 -27.63
C ASP A 236 -13.45 4.77 -26.43
N THR A 237 -13.38 3.54 -25.90
CA THR A 237 -12.58 3.19 -24.71
C THR A 237 -11.13 2.83 -25.05
N PRO A 238 -10.12 3.51 -24.46
CA PRO A 238 -8.70 3.19 -24.60
C PRO A 238 -8.37 1.69 -24.53
N GLN A 239 -7.50 1.22 -25.42
CA GLN A 239 -7.16 -0.21 -25.56
C GLN A 239 -6.62 -0.80 -24.24
N HIS A 240 -5.79 -0.05 -23.51
CA HIS A 240 -5.27 -0.47 -22.21
C HIS A 240 -6.37 -0.70 -21.15
N ILE A 241 -7.50 0.02 -21.24
CA ILE A 241 -8.66 -0.16 -20.35
C ILE A 241 -9.43 -1.41 -20.75
N LEU A 242 -9.57 -1.67 -22.06
CA LEU A 242 -10.17 -2.92 -22.55
C LEU A 242 -9.33 -4.15 -22.15
N GLU A 243 -8.00 -4.06 -22.23
CA GLU A 243 -7.08 -5.11 -21.78
C GLU A 243 -7.22 -5.39 -20.28
N MET A 244 -7.44 -4.35 -19.47
CA MET A 244 -7.68 -4.51 -18.02
C MET A 244 -8.93 -5.36 -17.73
N TRP A 245 -10.00 -5.21 -18.51
CA TRP A 245 -11.24 -5.99 -18.36
C TRP A 245 -11.22 -7.33 -19.09
N SER A 246 -10.24 -7.60 -19.95
CA SER A 246 -10.22 -8.85 -20.71
C SER A 246 -10.08 -10.08 -19.78
N VAL A 247 -10.99 -11.06 -19.92
CA VAL A 247 -10.93 -12.33 -19.17
C VAL A 247 -9.69 -13.12 -19.58
N ASN A 248 -9.37 -13.11 -20.88
CA ASN A 248 -8.18 -13.72 -21.44
C ASN A 248 -7.20 -12.65 -21.94
N ARG A 249 -6.35 -12.14 -21.03
CA ARG A 249 -5.28 -11.17 -21.35
C ARG A 249 -4.30 -11.64 -22.44
N SER A 250 -4.32 -12.92 -22.81
CA SER A 250 -3.39 -13.55 -23.77
C SER A 250 -4.07 -14.25 -24.95
N SER A 251 -5.40 -14.27 -25.07
CA SER A 251 -6.08 -15.02 -26.15
C SER A 251 -7.14 -14.18 -26.88
N ASN A 252 -7.18 -14.32 -28.21
CA ASN A 252 -8.05 -13.66 -29.18
C ASN A 252 -9.57 -13.89 -29.02
N GLN A 253 -10.08 -14.29 -27.85
CA GLN A 253 -11.52 -14.36 -27.60
C GLN A 253 -12.04 -12.96 -27.24
N LYS A 254 -12.36 -12.19 -28.29
CA LYS A 254 -12.71 -10.76 -28.28
C LYS A 254 -14.07 -10.39 -27.64
N SER A 255 -14.78 -11.32 -27.01
CA SER A 255 -16.21 -11.12 -26.67
C SER A 255 -16.58 -11.27 -25.19
N GLN A 256 -15.63 -11.51 -24.27
CA GLN A 256 -15.94 -11.60 -22.84
C GLN A 256 -15.04 -10.69 -22.00
N TYR A 257 -15.66 -9.68 -21.39
CA TYR A 257 -15.03 -8.79 -20.43
C TYR A 257 -15.50 -9.11 -19.01
N LYS A 258 -14.59 -9.01 -18.05
CA LYS A 258 -14.84 -9.09 -16.63
C LYS A 258 -14.73 -7.72 -16.01
N LEU A 259 -15.86 -7.18 -15.59
CA LEU A 259 -15.92 -5.95 -14.83
C LEU A 259 -15.71 -6.26 -13.35
N ALA A 260 -14.48 -6.04 -12.88
CA ALA A 260 -14.18 -6.13 -11.46
C ALA A 260 -14.74 -4.90 -10.72
N PHE A 261 -15.34 -5.08 -9.55
CA PHE A 261 -15.86 -3.97 -8.73
C PHE A 261 -14.77 -3.30 -7.88
N THR A 262 -13.62 -3.04 -8.49
CA THR A 262 -12.53 -2.23 -7.93
C THR A 262 -12.62 -0.80 -8.47
N GLN A 263 -12.11 0.20 -7.74
CA GLN A 263 -12.16 1.59 -8.22
C GLN A 263 -11.49 1.77 -9.58
N TYR A 264 -10.40 1.04 -9.82
CA TYR A 264 -9.63 1.07 -11.07
C TYR A 264 -10.40 0.54 -12.28
N SER A 265 -11.35 -0.38 -12.07
CA SER A 265 -12.19 -0.95 -13.11
C SER A 265 -13.53 -0.22 -13.23
N TYR A 266 -14.10 0.21 -12.10
CA TYR A 266 -15.35 0.96 -12.04
C TYR A 266 -15.25 2.35 -12.65
N ALA A 267 -14.23 3.14 -12.30
CA ALA A 267 -14.15 4.54 -12.75
C ALA A 267 -14.04 4.66 -14.30
N PRO A 268 -13.20 3.86 -15.00
CA PRO A 268 -13.20 3.85 -16.46
C PRO A 268 -14.54 3.42 -17.06
N PHE A 269 -15.25 2.47 -16.45
CA PHE A 269 -16.57 2.04 -16.93
C PHE A 269 -17.55 3.22 -16.92
N MET A 270 -17.58 3.99 -15.82
CA MET A 270 -18.45 5.17 -15.70
C MET A 270 -18.09 6.29 -16.68
N ARG A 271 -16.81 6.41 -17.03
CA ARG A 271 -16.29 7.43 -17.95
C ARG A 271 -16.55 7.11 -19.43
N TYR A 272 -16.48 5.84 -19.82
CA TYR A 272 -16.53 5.44 -21.24
C TYR A 272 -17.83 4.75 -21.68
N CYS A 273 -18.54 4.03 -20.79
CA CYS A 273 -19.76 3.31 -21.19
C CYS A 273 -20.82 4.27 -21.75
N LYS A 274 -21.16 4.12 -23.03
CA LYS A 274 -22.18 4.94 -23.70
C LYS A 274 -23.60 4.68 -23.17
N MET A 275 -23.86 3.45 -22.75
CA MET A 275 -25.20 3.01 -22.33
C MET A 275 -25.56 3.50 -20.92
N ARG A 276 -26.38 4.56 -20.83
CA ARG A 276 -26.80 5.19 -19.56
C ARG A 276 -27.42 4.22 -18.56
N LEU A 277 -28.24 3.28 -19.03
CA LEU A 277 -28.88 2.30 -18.16
C LEU A 277 -27.84 1.39 -17.48
N ARG A 278 -26.77 1.00 -18.18
CA ARG A 278 -25.68 0.22 -17.60
C ARG A 278 -24.86 1.05 -16.62
N ARG A 279 -24.53 2.30 -16.96
CA ARG A 279 -23.91 3.23 -16.00
C ARG A 279 -24.72 3.34 -14.71
N ARG A 280 -26.05 3.49 -14.80
CA ARG A 280 -26.95 3.53 -13.64
C ARG A 280 -26.89 2.26 -12.81
N SER A 281 -26.99 1.09 -13.44
CA SER A 281 -26.97 -0.21 -12.74
C SER A 281 -25.63 -0.44 -12.04
N ILE A 282 -24.52 -0.24 -12.74
CA ILE A 282 -23.17 -0.40 -12.17
C ILE A 282 -22.91 0.61 -11.06
N TRP A 283 -23.31 1.88 -11.25
CA TRP A 283 -23.20 2.91 -10.21
C TRP A 283 -23.95 2.51 -8.93
N LYS A 284 -25.19 2.01 -9.06
CA LYS A 284 -25.97 1.56 -7.90
C LYS A 284 -25.27 0.41 -7.18
N LEU A 285 -24.93 -0.66 -7.91
CA LEU A 285 -24.25 -1.83 -7.35
C LEU A 285 -22.92 -1.46 -6.67
N PHE A 286 -22.15 -0.54 -7.24
CA PHE A 286 -20.86 -0.13 -6.67
C PHE A 286 -21.02 0.71 -5.39
N ASN A 287 -22.02 1.58 -5.35
CA ASN A 287 -22.28 2.45 -4.19
C ASN A 287 -23.12 1.76 -3.10
N SER A 288 -23.79 0.64 -3.39
CA SER A 288 -24.53 -0.16 -2.40
C SER A 288 -23.70 -1.26 -1.74
N ARG A 289 -22.42 -1.42 -2.11
CA ARG A 289 -21.54 -2.47 -1.58
C ARG A 289 -21.46 -2.47 -0.05
N ALA A 290 -21.64 -3.64 0.55
CA ALA A 290 -21.73 -3.84 2.00
C ALA A 290 -22.81 -2.97 2.69
N GLY A 291 -23.85 -2.58 1.93
CA GLY A 291 -25.01 -1.82 2.39
C GLY A 291 -26.22 -2.71 2.72
N PHE A 292 -27.41 -2.10 2.74
CA PHE A 292 -28.68 -2.72 3.15
C PHE A 292 -29.45 -3.43 2.02
N GLU A 293 -28.87 -3.65 0.83
CA GLU A 293 -29.61 -4.34 -0.24
C GLU A 293 -29.90 -5.82 0.13
N GLU A 294 -31.13 -6.24 -0.14
CA GLU A 294 -31.88 -7.31 0.54
C GLU A 294 -31.22 -8.71 0.47
N ASP A 295 -30.38 -8.97 -0.53
CA ASP A 295 -29.79 -10.29 -0.78
C ASP A 295 -28.46 -10.55 -0.03
N GLN A 296 -27.87 -9.54 0.62
CA GLN A 296 -26.54 -9.67 1.27
C GLN A 296 -26.46 -9.04 2.68
N VAL A 297 -27.53 -9.16 3.48
CA VAL A 297 -27.59 -8.64 4.86
C VAL A 297 -26.39 -9.07 5.72
N GLN A 298 -25.83 -10.26 5.49
CA GLN A 298 -24.67 -10.78 6.22
C GLN A 298 -23.37 -10.00 5.98
N LEU A 299 -23.26 -9.29 4.84
CA LEU A 299 -22.09 -8.48 4.49
C LEU A 299 -22.31 -6.99 4.79
N ASN A 300 -23.40 -6.63 5.48
CA ASN A 300 -23.70 -5.26 5.85
C ASN A 300 -22.67 -4.70 6.85
N ASN A 301 -22.19 -3.48 6.60
CA ASN A 301 -21.16 -2.82 7.41
C ASN A 301 -21.66 -1.79 8.44
N SER A 302 -22.96 -1.48 8.49
CA SER A 302 -23.52 -0.50 9.43
C SER A 302 -23.20 -0.85 10.89
N LEU A 303 -23.33 -2.13 11.27
CA LEU A 303 -22.97 -2.57 12.62
C LEU A 303 -21.46 -2.45 12.89
N GLN A 304 -20.61 -2.77 11.91
CA GLN A 304 -19.15 -2.68 12.06
C GLN A 304 -18.70 -1.22 12.22
N ILE A 305 -19.36 -0.28 11.52
CA ILE A 305 -19.11 1.16 11.67
C ILE A 305 -19.46 1.62 13.09
N GLU A 306 -20.63 1.24 13.63
CA GLU A 306 -21.01 1.63 14.99
C GLU A 306 -20.10 1.00 16.05
N GLN A 307 -19.71 -0.27 15.89
CA GLN A 307 -18.75 -0.92 16.77
C GLN A 307 -17.39 -0.20 16.75
N LEU A 308 -16.91 0.19 15.57
CA LEU A 308 -15.67 0.94 15.41
C LEU A 308 -15.77 2.33 16.05
N ARG A 309 -16.88 3.03 15.87
CA ARG A 309 -17.12 4.36 16.47
C ARG A 309 -17.09 4.29 18.00
N GLN A 310 -17.84 3.37 18.59
CA GLN A 310 -17.88 3.16 20.04
C GLN A 310 -16.51 2.77 20.60
N ALA A 311 -15.81 1.83 19.95
CA ALA A 311 -14.50 1.37 20.40
C ALA A 311 -13.45 2.49 20.34
N ARG A 312 -13.44 3.31 19.26
CA ARG A 312 -12.56 4.48 19.14
C ARG A 312 -12.85 5.55 20.17
N GLU A 313 -14.12 5.80 20.50
CA GLU A 313 -14.51 6.73 21.55
C GLU A 313 -13.96 6.29 22.92
N LYS A 314 -14.14 5.02 23.26
CA LYS A 314 -13.62 4.45 24.52
C LYS A 314 -12.10 4.43 24.56
N TYR A 315 -11.45 4.11 23.43
CA TYR A 315 -10.00 4.16 23.28
C TYR A 315 -9.45 5.57 23.54
N ALA A 316 -10.05 6.60 22.97
CA ALA A 316 -9.62 7.99 23.18
C ALA A 316 -9.79 8.44 24.64
N LYS A 317 -10.94 8.11 25.25
CA LYS A 317 -11.22 8.40 26.66
C LYS A 317 -10.24 7.73 27.62
N LEU A 318 -9.68 6.57 27.27
CA LEU A 318 -8.67 5.89 28.07
C LEU A 318 -7.40 6.73 28.27
N PHE A 319 -7.08 7.58 27.28
CA PHE A 319 -5.95 8.50 27.28
C PHE A 319 -6.36 9.94 27.61
N ASN A 320 -7.54 10.14 28.21
CA ASN A 320 -8.09 11.45 28.60
C ASN A 320 -8.33 12.42 27.42
N TYR A 321 -8.54 11.92 26.20
CA TYR A 321 -9.02 12.74 25.08
C TYR A 321 -10.55 12.76 25.03
N ASN A 322 -11.13 13.88 24.61
CA ASN A 322 -12.59 14.03 24.52
C ASN A 322 -13.18 13.13 23.42
N ASN A 323 -12.47 13.01 22.30
CA ASN A 323 -12.86 12.21 21.15
C ASN A 323 -11.62 11.63 20.42
N TYR A 324 -11.86 10.71 19.49
CA TYR A 324 -10.77 10.05 18.76
C TYR A 324 -10.00 10.98 17.81
N LEU A 325 -10.64 12.03 17.30
CA LEU A 325 -9.99 12.99 16.42
C LEU A 325 -8.99 13.86 17.20
N ASP A 326 -9.35 14.35 18.38
CA ASP A 326 -8.45 15.09 19.30
C ASP A 326 -7.19 14.26 19.63
N MET A 327 -7.33 12.94 19.71
CA MET A 327 -6.21 12.04 19.95
C MET A 327 -5.29 11.90 18.73
N VAL A 328 -5.81 11.98 17.49
CA VAL A 328 -5.02 11.73 16.27
C VAL A 328 -4.41 13.00 15.69
N LEU A 329 -5.05 14.16 15.89
CA LEU A 329 -4.62 15.44 15.30
C LEU A 329 -3.22 15.93 15.71
N PRO A 330 -2.71 15.72 16.94
CA PRO A 330 -1.36 16.15 17.31
C PRO A 330 -0.24 15.61 16.40
N ASP A 331 -0.50 14.50 15.69
CA ASP A 331 0.43 13.86 14.74
C ASP A 331 0.14 14.25 13.28
N ARG A 332 -0.60 15.34 13.05
CA ARG A 332 -1.00 15.88 11.74
C ARG A 332 -0.62 17.35 11.63
N MET A 333 -0.64 17.89 10.42
CA MET A 333 -0.35 19.30 10.18
C MET A 333 -1.46 20.24 10.72
N ILE A 334 -2.70 19.76 10.71
CA ILE A 334 -3.85 20.50 11.22
C ILE A 334 -3.91 20.30 12.73
N SER A 335 -3.87 21.40 13.48
CA SER A 335 -3.60 21.35 14.92
C SER A 335 -4.87 21.29 15.77
N SER A 336 -6.05 21.47 15.17
CA SER A 336 -7.34 21.40 15.89
C SER A 336 -8.52 20.93 15.03
N VAL A 337 -9.57 20.44 15.68
CA VAL A 337 -10.81 20.03 15.02
C VAL A 337 -11.50 21.22 14.36
N SER A 338 -11.53 22.38 15.02
CA SER A 338 -12.17 23.60 14.49
C SER A 338 -11.49 24.11 13.21
N GLU A 339 -10.16 24.05 13.16
CA GLU A 339 -9.39 24.38 11.96
C GLU A 339 -9.72 23.40 10.81
N LEU A 340 -9.77 22.10 11.11
CA LEU A 340 -10.14 21.08 10.12
C LEU A 340 -11.55 21.31 9.55
N GLU A 341 -12.52 21.58 10.41
CA GLU A 341 -13.91 21.86 10.00
C GLU A 341 -14.00 23.10 9.12
N THR A 342 -13.26 24.16 9.47
CA THR A 342 -13.21 25.40 8.68
C THR A 342 -12.67 25.12 7.28
N ILE A 343 -11.56 24.39 7.17
CA ILE A 343 -10.95 24.02 5.89
C ILE A 343 -11.93 23.17 5.06
N ILE A 344 -12.53 22.14 5.65
CA ILE A 344 -13.50 21.26 4.95
C ILE A 344 -14.70 22.07 4.46
N PHE A 345 -15.21 23.00 5.27
CA PHE A 345 -16.36 23.82 4.90
C PHE A 345 -16.05 24.78 3.75
N GLN A 346 -14.89 25.46 3.78
CA GLN A 346 -14.43 26.32 2.68
C GLN A 346 -14.27 25.53 1.38
N LEU A 347 -13.62 24.36 1.45
CA LEU A 347 -13.47 23.46 0.29
C LEU A 347 -14.83 23.00 -0.25
N LYS A 348 -15.77 22.64 0.64
CA LYS A 348 -17.13 22.23 0.24
C LYS A 348 -17.86 23.35 -0.50
N GLN A 349 -17.81 24.59 -0.01
CA GLN A 349 -18.48 25.71 -0.67
C GLN A 349 -17.96 25.93 -2.09
N ALA A 350 -16.63 25.98 -2.25
CA ALA A 350 -16.00 26.14 -3.55
C ALA A 350 -16.30 24.97 -4.51
N ALA A 351 -16.21 23.73 -4.01
CA ALA A 351 -16.46 22.53 -4.80
C ALA A 351 -17.92 22.41 -5.25
N VAL A 352 -18.89 22.71 -4.37
CA VAL A 352 -20.32 22.68 -4.73
C VAL A 352 -20.63 23.72 -5.79
N LYS A 353 -20.13 24.95 -5.64
CA LYS A 353 -20.31 26.00 -6.65
C LYS A 353 -19.77 25.54 -8.01
N ARG A 354 -18.52 25.07 -8.05
CA ARG A 354 -17.88 24.62 -9.30
C ARG A 354 -18.62 23.42 -9.92
N LEU A 355 -19.06 22.46 -9.11
CA LEU A 355 -19.80 21.30 -9.61
C LEU A 355 -21.14 21.70 -10.22
N SER A 356 -21.89 22.63 -9.60
CA SER A 356 -23.14 23.14 -10.16
C SER A 356 -22.93 23.78 -11.54
N GLU A 357 -21.91 24.64 -11.67
CA GLU A 357 -21.54 25.24 -12.96
C GLU A 357 -21.19 24.17 -14.01
N GLN A 358 -20.42 23.14 -13.64
CA GLN A 358 -20.09 22.04 -14.55
C GLN A 358 -21.33 21.25 -14.98
N VAL A 359 -22.26 20.98 -14.06
CA VAL A 359 -23.51 20.28 -14.38
C VAL A 359 -24.37 21.10 -15.36
N GLU A 360 -24.44 22.41 -15.17
CA GLU A 360 -25.13 23.32 -16.10
C GLU A 360 -24.47 23.32 -17.49
N MET A 361 -23.13 23.26 -17.57
CA MET A 361 -22.42 23.14 -18.85
C MET A 361 -22.63 21.78 -19.53
N MET A 362 -22.73 20.69 -18.77
CA MET A 362 -22.90 19.33 -19.29
C MET A 362 -24.33 19.06 -19.79
N GLN A 363 -25.36 19.70 -19.20
CA GLN A 363 -26.76 19.42 -19.51
C GLN A 363 -27.14 19.67 -20.99
N PRO A 364 -26.75 20.80 -21.64
CA PRO A 364 -27.00 21.01 -23.06
C PRO A 364 -26.28 20.01 -23.97
N LEU A 365 -25.10 19.53 -23.57
CA LEU A 365 -24.37 18.52 -24.32
C LEU A 365 -25.12 17.18 -24.29
N ALA A 366 -25.56 16.75 -23.11
CA ALA A 366 -26.36 15.55 -22.94
C ALA A 366 -27.68 15.58 -23.71
N ALA A 367 -28.35 16.75 -23.73
CA ALA A 367 -29.57 16.95 -24.49
C ALA A 367 -29.36 16.87 -26.02
N ARG A 368 -28.21 17.35 -26.52
CA ARG A 368 -27.87 17.35 -27.95
C ARG A 368 -27.39 15.98 -28.44
N GLN A 369 -26.49 15.34 -27.69
CA GLN A 369 -25.85 14.09 -28.13
C GLN A 369 -26.71 12.84 -27.88
N ASP A 370 -27.38 12.76 -26.73
CA ASP A 370 -28.09 11.54 -26.30
C ASP A 370 -29.60 11.76 -26.10
N ALA A 371 -30.14 12.90 -26.56
CA ALA A 371 -31.53 13.31 -26.35
C ALA A 371 -31.98 13.31 -24.88
N LEU A 372 -31.04 13.45 -23.94
CA LEU A 372 -31.33 13.38 -22.50
C LEU A 372 -31.97 14.68 -21.99
N ARG A 373 -33.30 14.69 -21.87
CA ARG A 373 -34.08 15.84 -21.39
C ARG A 373 -34.20 15.93 -19.86
N SER A 374 -34.00 14.83 -19.14
CA SER A 374 -34.05 14.80 -17.68
C SER A 374 -32.76 15.37 -17.06
N PRO A 375 -32.81 15.89 -15.82
CA PRO A 375 -31.60 16.33 -15.11
C PRO A 375 -30.55 15.21 -15.02
N LEU A 376 -29.28 15.59 -15.20
CA LEU A 376 -28.14 14.69 -14.99
C LEU A 376 -28.18 14.08 -13.59
N LYS A 377 -27.79 12.81 -13.51
CA LYS A 377 -27.69 12.05 -12.26
C LYS A 377 -26.22 11.71 -11.97
N PRO A 378 -25.88 11.26 -10.75
CA PRO A 378 -24.49 10.94 -10.40
C PRO A 378 -23.79 9.98 -11.37
N TRP A 379 -24.51 9.02 -11.96
CA TRP A 379 -23.99 8.07 -12.95
C TRP A 379 -23.81 8.65 -14.37
N ASP A 380 -24.17 9.92 -14.58
CA ASP A 380 -24.00 10.62 -15.85
C ASP A 380 -22.76 11.53 -15.84
N LEU A 381 -22.26 11.91 -14.65
CA LEU A 381 -21.27 12.98 -14.49
C LEU A 381 -19.91 12.67 -15.14
N ASP A 382 -19.31 11.51 -14.86
CA ASP A 382 -17.98 11.17 -15.39
C ASP A 382 -17.97 11.06 -16.92
N TYR A 383 -19.06 10.54 -17.50
CA TYR A 383 -19.22 10.40 -18.94
C TYR A 383 -19.33 11.77 -19.62
N TYR A 384 -20.25 12.64 -19.15
CA TYR A 384 -20.43 13.95 -19.76
C TYR A 384 -19.30 14.93 -19.43
N ALA A 385 -18.59 14.78 -18.32
CA ALA A 385 -17.41 15.57 -18.03
C ALA A 385 -16.32 15.30 -19.07
N ARG A 386 -16.09 14.03 -19.43
CA ARG A 386 -15.19 13.66 -20.54
C ARG A 386 -15.70 14.24 -21.86
N LYS A 387 -16.98 14.02 -22.20
CA LYS A 387 -17.56 14.51 -23.47
C LYS A 387 -17.51 16.03 -23.60
N LEU A 388 -17.67 16.77 -22.50
CA LEU A 388 -17.57 18.22 -22.48
C LEU A 388 -16.15 18.67 -22.82
N VAL A 389 -15.12 18.02 -22.28
CA VAL A 389 -13.73 18.34 -22.61
C VAL A 389 -13.41 17.99 -24.08
N GLU A 390 -13.87 16.83 -24.56
CA GLU A 390 -13.73 16.45 -25.99
C GLU A 390 -14.38 17.51 -26.90
N HIS A 391 -15.59 17.97 -26.55
CA HIS A 391 -16.34 18.97 -27.31
C HIS A 391 -15.72 20.37 -27.27
N ASP A 392 -15.44 20.90 -26.07
CA ASP A 392 -15.04 22.31 -25.90
C ASP A 392 -13.62 22.58 -26.40
N TYR A 393 -12.74 21.59 -26.32
CA TYR A 393 -11.34 21.73 -26.74
C TYR A 393 -11.02 21.02 -28.06
N ASN A 394 -11.99 20.33 -28.66
CA ASN A 394 -11.80 19.50 -29.86
C ASN A 394 -10.60 18.54 -29.73
N ILE A 395 -10.46 17.94 -28.53
CA ILE A 395 -9.37 17.02 -28.21
C ILE A 395 -9.87 15.60 -28.41
N ASP A 396 -9.17 14.85 -29.26
CA ASP A 396 -9.24 13.40 -29.27
C ASP A 396 -8.20 12.83 -28.29
N PHE A 397 -8.67 12.33 -27.15
CA PHE A 397 -7.81 11.73 -26.12
C PHE A 397 -7.03 10.50 -26.60
N TRP A 398 -7.44 9.88 -27.71
CA TRP A 398 -6.68 8.82 -28.34
C TRP A 398 -5.50 9.35 -29.14
N GLN A 399 -5.74 10.32 -30.02
CA GLN A 399 -4.67 10.96 -30.81
C GLN A 399 -3.69 11.69 -29.90
N ALA A 400 -4.15 12.26 -28.78
CA ALA A 400 -3.27 12.89 -27.79
C ALA A 400 -2.17 11.94 -27.27
N ALA A 401 -2.42 10.63 -27.23
CA ALA A 401 -1.43 9.64 -26.77
C ALA A 401 -0.22 9.53 -27.71
N GLU A 402 -0.36 9.89 -29.00
CA GLU A 402 0.74 9.89 -29.97
C GLU A 402 1.85 10.88 -29.59
N TYR A 403 1.51 11.91 -28.81
CA TYR A 403 2.47 12.89 -28.28
C TYR A 403 3.20 12.42 -27.02
N PHE A 404 2.83 11.26 -26.48
CA PHE A 404 3.48 10.69 -25.29
C PHE A 404 4.04 9.28 -25.53
N PRO A 405 5.03 9.10 -26.44
CA PRO A 405 5.78 7.86 -26.50
C PRO A 405 6.52 7.60 -25.18
N TYR A 406 6.38 6.40 -24.62
CA TYR A 406 6.84 6.07 -23.27
C TYR A 406 8.32 6.33 -23.03
N MET A 407 9.17 5.85 -23.93
CA MET A 407 10.63 6.04 -23.78
C MET A 407 11.02 7.51 -23.84
N GLN A 408 10.39 8.29 -24.71
CA GLN A 408 10.64 9.73 -24.82
C GLN A 408 10.10 10.49 -23.61
N PHE A 409 8.89 10.16 -23.16
CA PHE A 409 8.29 10.71 -21.95
C PHE A 409 9.18 10.46 -20.74
N LEU A 410 9.65 9.23 -20.55
CA LEU A 410 10.51 8.85 -19.43
C LEU A 410 11.85 9.62 -19.46
N SER A 411 12.48 9.71 -20.64
CA SER A 411 13.71 10.47 -20.82
C SER A 411 13.52 11.96 -20.50
N ASN A 412 12.43 12.57 -20.95
CA ASN A 412 12.12 13.97 -20.68
C ASN A 412 11.86 14.22 -19.19
N VAL A 413 11.18 13.28 -18.52
CA VAL A 413 10.96 13.32 -17.07
C VAL A 413 12.29 13.26 -16.32
N PHE A 414 13.19 12.34 -16.68
CA PHE A 414 14.51 12.24 -16.06
C PHE A 414 15.35 13.49 -16.28
N GLU A 415 15.29 14.09 -17.46
CA GLU A 415 15.96 15.37 -17.72
C GLU A 415 15.35 16.51 -16.88
N LEU A 416 14.03 16.55 -16.73
CA LEU A 416 13.37 17.52 -15.83
C LEU A 416 13.85 17.35 -14.38
N ILE A 417 13.92 16.12 -13.87
CA ILE A 417 14.38 15.82 -12.50
C ILE A 417 15.85 16.20 -12.34
N LYS A 418 16.69 15.91 -13.33
CA LYS A 418 18.08 16.34 -13.37
C LYS A 418 18.19 17.85 -13.25
N ARG A 419 17.41 18.61 -14.04
CA ARG A 419 17.42 20.08 -13.99
C ARG A 419 16.91 20.67 -12.68
N LEU A 420 16.03 19.95 -11.96
CA LEU A 420 15.45 20.42 -10.71
C LEU A 420 16.26 20.04 -9.47
N PHE A 421 16.98 18.91 -9.51
CA PHE A 421 17.57 18.31 -8.31
C PHE A 421 19.02 17.84 -8.50
N ASP A 422 19.60 18.03 -9.68
CA ASP A 422 20.95 17.57 -10.05
C ASP A 422 21.14 16.05 -9.84
N ILE A 423 20.08 15.29 -10.07
CA ILE A 423 20.04 13.82 -9.99
C ILE A 423 20.00 13.23 -11.39
N THR A 424 20.89 12.27 -11.67
CA THR A 424 20.95 11.57 -12.97
C THR A 424 20.45 10.14 -12.82
N PHE A 425 19.69 9.67 -13.83
CA PHE A 425 19.24 8.29 -13.94
C PHE A 425 19.95 7.62 -15.12
N THR A 426 20.75 6.60 -14.82
CA THR A 426 21.49 5.85 -15.84
C THR A 426 20.91 4.46 -15.93
N SER A 427 20.45 4.04 -17.12
CA SER A 427 19.95 2.69 -17.28
C SER A 427 21.10 1.69 -17.19
N VAL A 428 20.92 0.68 -16.35
CA VAL A 428 21.84 -0.46 -16.16
C VAL A 428 21.11 -1.78 -16.45
N SER A 429 20.08 -1.70 -17.30
CA SER A 429 19.23 -2.82 -17.70
C SER A 429 20.07 -3.79 -18.56
N GLY A 430 20.44 -4.94 -17.98
CA GLY A 430 21.29 -5.95 -18.62
C GLY A 430 22.30 -6.59 -17.66
N GLU A 431 22.73 -5.85 -16.63
CA GLU A 431 23.66 -6.34 -15.60
C GLU A 431 22.93 -6.77 -14.32
N ALA A 432 21.70 -6.30 -14.14
CA ALA A 432 20.94 -6.47 -12.91
C ALA A 432 19.85 -7.55 -12.99
N THR A 433 19.62 -8.18 -11.84
CA THR A 433 18.57 -9.17 -11.66
C THR A 433 17.20 -8.49 -11.60
N VAL A 434 16.28 -8.90 -12.46
CA VAL A 434 14.91 -8.37 -12.56
C VAL A 434 13.86 -9.48 -12.45
N TRP A 435 12.64 -9.15 -12.03
CA TRP A 435 11.57 -10.14 -11.86
C TRP A 435 10.79 -10.46 -13.14
N ASP A 436 10.92 -9.63 -14.17
CA ASP A 436 10.34 -9.78 -15.49
C ASP A 436 11.26 -9.10 -16.52
N LYS A 437 11.29 -9.63 -17.76
CA LYS A 437 12.22 -9.21 -18.82
C LYS A 437 12.02 -7.77 -19.30
N GLU A 438 10.83 -7.20 -19.11
CA GLU A 438 10.52 -5.83 -19.53
C GLU A 438 10.81 -4.80 -18.43
N VAL A 439 11.30 -5.25 -17.27
CA VAL A 439 11.64 -4.38 -16.14
C VAL A 439 12.97 -3.68 -16.42
N GLN A 440 12.98 -2.37 -16.24
CA GLN A 440 14.14 -1.53 -16.44
C GLN A 440 14.72 -1.15 -15.08
N LEU A 441 16.04 -1.21 -14.94
CA LEU A 441 16.74 -0.70 -13.76
C LEU A 441 17.50 0.57 -14.12
N PHE A 442 17.40 1.56 -13.25
CA PHE A 442 18.16 2.79 -13.29
C PHE A 442 18.98 2.94 -12.01
N GLU A 443 20.28 3.17 -12.18
CA GLU A 443 21.14 3.69 -11.14
C GLU A 443 20.87 5.19 -11.01
N VAL A 444 20.75 5.66 -9.77
CA VAL A 444 20.47 7.06 -9.46
C VAL A 444 21.72 7.67 -8.84
N THR A 445 22.29 8.70 -9.48
CA THR A 445 23.50 9.38 -9.02
C THR A 445 23.27 10.85 -8.69
N ASP A 446 24.03 11.39 -7.75
CA ASP A 446 24.08 12.84 -7.49
C ASP A 446 24.95 13.58 -8.52
N GLU A 447 25.07 14.91 -8.35
CA GLU A 447 25.88 15.80 -9.19
C GLU A 447 27.37 15.39 -9.27
N LYS A 448 27.85 14.62 -8.28
CA LYS A 448 29.25 14.16 -8.18
C LYS A 448 29.44 12.76 -8.76
N GLY A 449 28.39 12.16 -9.31
CA GLY A 449 28.40 10.80 -9.83
C GLY A 449 28.37 9.73 -8.74
N LYS A 450 28.08 10.09 -7.48
CA LYS A 450 27.93 9.10 -6.40
C LYS A 450 26.57 8.45 -6.51
N ILE A 451 26.53 7.12 -6.41
CA ILE A 451 25.27 6.36 -6.33
C ILE A 451 24.52 6.74 -5.05
N ILE A 452 23.31 7.27 -5.24
CA ILE A 452 22.38 7.67 -4.18
C ILE A 452 21.13 6.80 -4.15
N GLY A 453 20.98 5.82 -5.04
CA GLY A 453 19.91 4.83 -5.00
C GLY A 453 19.66 4.15 -6.33
N HIS A 454 18.57 3.38 -6.37
CA HIS A 454 18.16 2.61 -7.55
C HIS A 454 16.66 2.73 -7.78
N LEU A 455 16.24 2.76 -9.05
CA LEU A 455 14.84 2.81 -9.47
C LEU A 455 14.56 1.67 -10.46
N TYR A 456 13.64 0.78 -10.10
CA TYR A 456 13.07 -0.18 -11.04
C TYR A 456 11.79 0.37 -11.64
N ILE A 457 11.60 0.17 -12.94
CA ILE A 457 10.36 0.49 -13.64
C ILE A 457 9.83 -0.76 -14.32
N ASP A 458 8.61 -1.17 -13.96
CA ASP A 458 7.87 -2.29 -14.56
C ASP A 458 6.71 -1.74 -15.40
N PRO A 459 6.87 -1.56 -16.72
CA PRO A 459 5.97 -0.74 -17.52
C PRO A 459 4.64 -1.40 -17.92
N PHE A 460 4.61 -2.71 -18.17
CA PHE A 460 3.51 -3.34 -18.93
C PHE A 460 2.51 -4.14 -18.07
N ILE A 461 1.28 -4.22 -18.56
CA ILE A 461 0.24 -5.13 -18.04
C ILE A 461 0.63 -6.57 -18.38
N ARG A 462 0.46 -7.50 -17.42
CA ARG A 462 0.57 -8.95 -17.64
C ARG A 462 -0.36 -9.74 -16.72
N LYS A 463 -0.55 -11.03 -17.00
CA LYS A 463 -1.49 -11.92 -16.27
C LYS A 463 -1.25 -11.96 -14.76
N ASN A 464 0.01 -11.92 -14.34
CA ASN A 464 0.45 -12.17 -12.97
C ASN A 464 0.80 -10.90 -12.19
N LYS A 465 0.51 -9.72 -12.75
CA LYS A 465 0.76 -8.41 -12.13
C LYS A 465 -0.57 -7.76 -11.78
N LEU A 466 -0.63 -7.09 -10.63
CA LEU A 466 -1.78 -6.29 -10.25
C LEU A 466 -2.09 -5.22 -11.33
N PRO A 467 -3.34 -5.10 -11.80
CA PRO A 467 -3.71 -4.14 -12.83
C PRO A 467 -3.94 -2.73 -12.23
N VAL A 468 -3.03 -2.28 -11.38
CA VAL A 468 -2.98 -0.90 -10.87
C VAL A 468 -1.60 -0.29 -11.14
N MET A 469 -1.49 1.03 -11.32
CA MET A 469 -0.18 1.69 -11.31
C MET A 469 0.11 2.12 -9.87
N TRP A 470 1.29 1.75 -9.36
CA TRP A 470 1.71 2.05 -7.99
C TRP A 470 3.23 2.17 -7.92
N SER A 471 3.67 2.89 -6.91
CA SER A 471 5.06 2.97 -6.51
C SER A 471 5.24 2.44 -5.10
N GLU A 472 6.43 1.95 -4.80
CA GLU A 472 6.79 1.52 -3.44
C GLU A 472 8.28 1.66 -3.16
N CYS A 473 8.59 1.93 -1.89
CA CYS A 473 9.95 1.89 -1.38
C CYS A 473 10.29 0.45 -1.00
N GLY A 474 11.21 -0.16 -1.74
CA GLY A 474 11.81 -1.46 -1.41
C GLY A 474 12.70 -1.31 -0.18
N ARG A 475 13.73 -0.48 -0.29
CA ARG A 475 14.66 -0.14 0.80
C ARG A 475 14.64 1.36 1.02
N ALA A 476 14.45 1.80 2.26
CA ALA A 476 14.54 3.22 2.61
C ALA A 476 16.01 3.64 2.81
N ARG A 477 16.29 4.93 2.62
CA ARG A 477 17.59 5.50 2.97
C ARG A 477 17.78 5.41 4.49
N SER A 478 18.95 4.97 4.93
CA SER A 478 19.34 5.04 6.33
C SER A 478 20.84 5.25 6.47
N THR A 479 21.24 6.34 7.12
CA THR A 479 22.65 6.63 7.39
C THR A 479 23.24 5.72 8.46
N ILE A 480 22.39 5.16 9.33
CA ILE A 480 22.79 4.28 10.43
C ILE A 480 23.26 2.92 9.91
N VAL A 481 22.54 2.35 8.95
CA VAL A 481 22.92 1.09 8.28
C VAL A 481 23.64 1.31 6.94
N GLY A 482 23.82 2.55 6.53
CA GLY A 482 24.45 2.90 5.25
C GLY A 482 23.61 2.56 4.02
N HIS A 483 22.31 2.32 4.16
CA HIS A 483 21.42 1.94 3.06
C HIS A 483 21.14 3.11 2.10
N THR A 484 21.27 2.81 0.81
CA THR A 484 20.74 3.62 -0.28
C THR A 484 19.31 3.17 -0.65
N PRO A 485 18.43 4.10 -1.03
CA PRO A 485 17.05 3.79 -1.36
C PRO A 485 16.93 2.94 -2.63
N VAL A 486 15.97 2.01 -2.60
CA VAL A 486 15.55 1.22 -3.76
C VAL A 486 14.05 1.42 -3.92
N VAL A 487 13.60 1.91 -5.08
CA VAL A 487 12.19 2.19 -5.38
C VAL A 487 11.73 1.33 -6.54
N TYR A 488 10.51 0.81 -6.44
CA TYR A 488 9.84 0.08 -7.52
C TYR A 488 8.67 0.92 -8.03
N LEU A 489 8.66 1.21 -9.33
CA LEU A 489 7.58 1.91 -10.03
C LEU A 489 6.91 0.94 -11.01
N ASN A 490 5.65 0.59 -10.74
CA ASN A 490 4.87 -0.32 -11.54
C ASN A 490 3.84 0.47 -12.33
N LEU A 491 3.95 0.48 -13.65
CA LEU A 491 2.98 1.07 -14.58
C LEU A 491 2.09 -0.03 -15.17
N ASN A 492 1.05 0.36 -15.93
CA ASN A 492 0.18 -0.58 -16.63
C ASN A 492 -0.10 -0.12 -18.05
N LEU A 493 0.98 0.02 -18.81
CA LEU A 493 0.87 0.28 -20.23
C LEU A 493 0.41 -0.99 -20.96
N SER A 494 -0.31 -0.81 -22.07
CA SER A 494 -0.71 -1.91 -22.94
C SER A 494 0.53 -2.69 -23.38
N SER A 495 0.41 -4.01 -23.40
CA SER A 495 1.49 -4.91 -23.86
C SER A 495 1.49 -5.14 -25.36
N GLU A 496 0.56 -4.53 -26.10
CA GLU A 496 0.39 -4.75 -27.54
C GLU A 496 1.56 -4.19 -28.37
N CYS A 497 2.22 -3.14 -27.86
CA CYS A 497 3.46 -2.61 -28.42
C CYS A 497 4.56 -3.68 -28.52
N LEU A 498 4.59 -4.64 -27.58
CA LEU A 498 5.59 -5.72 -27.57
C LEU A 498 5.38 -6.74 -28.70
N LYS A 499 4.15 -6.83 -29.24
CA LYS A 499 3.82 -7.74 -30.36
C LYS A 499 3.97 -7.05 -31.71
N THR A 500 3.60 -5.77 -31.76
CA THR A 500 3.53 -4.98 -32.99
C THR A 500 4.84 -4.27 -33.33
N GLY A 501 5.74 -4.10 -32.36
CA GLY A 501 6.97 -3.32 -32.51
C GLY A 501 6.75 -1.80 -32.52
N MET A 502 5.50 -1.34 -32.34
CA MET A 502 5.16 0.08 -32.21
C MET A 502 5.58 0.62 -30.83
N PRO A 503 5.85 1.93 -30.69
CA PRO A 503 6.15 2.51 -29.39
C PRO A 503 4.97 2.37 -28.42
N ALA A 504 5.26 2.07 -27.16
CA ALA A 504 4.26 2.15 -26.10
C ALA A 504 3.84 3.61 -25.90
N LEU A 505 2.54 3.90 -25.89
CA LEU A 505 2.01 5.26 -25.72
C LEU A 505 1.39 5.44 -24.34
N LEU A 506 1.59 6.61 -23.74
CA LEU A 506 0.86 7.02 -22.53
C LEU A 506 -0.39 7.81 -22.92
N HIS A 507 -1.52 7.42 -22.33
CA HIS A 507 -2.68 8.30 -22.28
C HIS A 507 -2.52 9.32 -21.16
N TRP A 508 -3.30 10.40 -21.21
CA TRP A 508 -3.24 11.47 -20.22
C TRP A 508 -3.38 10.98 -18.76
N ASP A 509 -4.29 10.02 -18.51
CA ASP A 509 -4.45 9.42 -17.18
C ASP A 509 -3.14 8.72 -16.70
N HIS A 510 -2.38 8.09 -17.61
CA HIS A 510 -1.08 7.51 -17.28
C HIS A 510 -0.04 8.58 -16.94
N VAL A 511 -0.03 9.71 -17.65
CA VAL A 511 0.89 10.83 -17.38
C VAL A 511 0.63 11.39 -15.98
N VAL A 512 -0.63 11.69 -15.67
CA VAL A 512 -1.02 12.22 -14.35
C VAL A 512 -0.68 11.22 -13.24
N GLN A 513 -1.00 9.94 -13.44
CA GLN A 513 -0.74 8.92 -12.45
C GLN A 513 0.76 8.66 -12.27
N PHE A 514 1.55 8.71 -13.35
CA PHE A 514 3.00 8.58 -13.29
C PHE A 514 3.59 9.67 -12.38
N PHE A 515 3.27 10.94 -12.63
CA PHE A 515 3.77 12.04 -11.78
C PHE A 515 3.33 11.92 -10.33
N ARG A 516 2.09 11.48 -10.10
CA ARG A 516 1.59 11.21 -8.74
C ARG A 516 2.43 10.14 -8.05
N GLU A 517 2.59 8.98 -8.67
CA GLU A 517 3.29 7.84 -8.07
C GLU A 517 4.75 8.18 -7.81
N VAL A 518 5.45 8.72 -8.79
CA VAL A 518 6.87 8.95 -8.61
C VAL A 518 7.12 10.09 -7.59
N SER A 519 6.16 11.03 -7.40
CA SER A 519 6.23 12.07 -6.35
C SER A 519 6.23 11.54 -4.93
N LEU A 520 5.68 10.35 -4.71
CA LEU A 520 5.68 9.73 -3.38
C LEU A 520 7.09 9.36 -2.91
N TYR A 521 7.99 9.06 -3.84
CA TYR A 521 9.30 8.48 -3.54
C TYR A 521 10.48 9.28 -4.08
N TRP A 522 10.27 10.36 -4.87
CA TRP A 522 11.36 11.30 -5.20
C TRP A 522 12.08 11.83 -3.97
N LYS A 523 11.35 12.06 -2.87
CA LYS A 523 11.93 12.48 -1.58
C LYS A 523 13.00 11.52 -1.03
N GLU A 524 12.94 10.23 -1.38
CA GLU A 524 13.92 9.24 -0.92
C GLU A 524 15.31 9.53 -1.53
N TYR A 525 15.36 9.95 -2.80
CA TYR A 525 16.58 10.37 -3.48
C TYR A 525 16.92 11.84 -3.17
N ALA A 526 15.91 12.69 -3.19
CA ALA A 526 16.08 14.14 -3.05
C ALA A 526 16.56 14.55 -1.65
N ASN A 527 16.46 13.69 -0.62
CA ASN A 527 17.11 13.90 0.67
C ASN A 527 18.66 14.04 0.59
N PHE A 528 19.29 13.77 -0.55
CA PHE A 528 20.69 14.15 -0.82
C PHE A 528 20.86 15.65 -1.15
N ALA A 529 19.86 16.28 -1.78
CA ALA A 529 19.87 17.68 -2.20
C ALA A 529 19.09 18.62 -1.23
N PHE A 530 18.04 18.11 -0.59
CA PHE A 530 17.13 18.91 0.25
C PHE A 530 17.70 19.30 1.61
N THR A 531 18.74 18.63 2.11
CA THR A 531 19.43 19.05 3.35
C THR A 531 20.27 20.32 3.17
N SER A 532 20.57 20.73 1.93
CA SER A 532 21.28 22.01 1.66
C SER A 532 20.35 23.18 1.31
N GLU A 533 19.15 22.97 0.78
CA GLU A 533 18.41 24.05 0.08
C GLU A 533 17.12 24.57 0.70
N LEU A 534 16.54 23.92 1.72
CA LEU A 534 15.41 24.52 2.45
C LEU A 534 15.80 25.83 3.19
N PHE A 535 17.10 26.08 3.40
CA PHE A 535 17.59 27.39 3.87
C PHE A 535 17.74 28.45 2.77
N ARG A 536 17.63 28.07 1.49
CA ARG A 536 17.83 28.99 0.35
C ARG A 536 16.52 29.43 -0.29
N ILE A 537 15.52 28.56 -0.35
CA ILE A 537 14.22 28.85 -0.99
C ILE A 537 13.33 29.71 -0.08
N GLY A 538 13.54 29.71 1.24
CA GLY A 538 12.89 30.65 2.17
C GLY A 538 13.51 32.07 2.20
N LYS A 539 14.46 32.38 1.33
CA LYS A 539 15.20 33.66 1.28
C LYS A 539 15.26 34.30 -0.12
N ARG A 540 14.39 33.91 -1.06
CA ARG A 540 14.22 34.64 -2.32
C ARG A 540 12.78 35.07 -2.54
#